data_AF-A0A6G0Z0Z6-F1
#
_entry.id   AF-A0A6G0Z0Z6-F1
#
_cell.length_a   1.000
_cell.length_b   1.000
_cell.length_c   1.000
_cell.angle_alpha   90.00
_cell.angle_beta   90.00
_cell.angle_gamma   90.00
#
_symmetry.space_group_name_H-M   'P 1'
#
loop_
_entity.id
_entity.type
_entity.pdbx_description
1 polymer ?
#
loop_
_entity_poly.entity_id
_entity_poly.type
_entity_poly.pdbx_seq_one_letter_code
_entity_poly.pdbx_strand_id
1 'polypeptide(L)'
;MVFHRCGLTNEDLNRKWSSPDPKLHPEIFHARGILEYMTHVMKKVPYVYCDFHGHSNTKNCFFYGCSAKKSWSRMDLSKYENETDFMVLPIVMQNCCPSFSLSQCSYKVERNRETTARITVWRSYGVKRSYTLETSYCGCDEGQYKGFHFGIRQLKEIGSTFCMSLSSLEEETKKRANLPASNRLSTITPSSSSKSMDFVDEEQSDSD
;
A
#
# COMPACT_ATOMS: atom_id res chain seq x y z
N MET A 1 -28.63 4.17 -8.24
CA MET A 1 -28.07 3.10 -7.39
C MET A 1 -26.59 2.99 -7.74
N VAL A 2 -25.70 3.52 -6.91
CA VAL A 2 -24.27 3.65 -7.23
C VAL A 2 -23.55 2.37 -6.80
N PHE A 3 -23.03 1.60 -7.76
CA PHE A 3 -22.19 0.43 -7.53
C PHE A 3 -20.81 0.88 -7.02
N HIS A 4 -20.68 1.15 -5.72
CA HIS A 4 -19.40 1.56 -5.15
C HIS A 4 -18.46 0.37 -4.85
N ARG A 5 -18.95 -0.88 -4.84
CA ARG A 5 -18.17 -2.02 -4.34
C ARG A 5 -18.36 -3.35 -5.05
N CYS A 6 -19.17 -3.40 -6.12
CA CYS A 6 -19.45 -4.67 -6.78
C CYS A 6 -19.13 -4.60 -8.26
N GLY A 7 -18.48 -5.66 -8.77
CA GLY A 7 -18.40 -5.89 -10.22
C GLY A 7 -19.78 -6.19 -10.80
N LEU A 8 -19.82 -6.55 -12.10
CA LEU A 8 -21.07 -6.91 -12.80
C LEU A 8 -21.84 -8.07 -12.13
N THR A 9 -21.18 -8.82 -11.25
CA THR A 9 -21.72 -9.96 -10.50
C THR A 9 -22.34 -9.61 -9.15
N ASN A 10 -22.41 -8.32 -8.78
CA ASN A 10 -22.87 -7.84 -7.48
C ASN A 10 -22.04 -8.36 -6.27
N GLU A 11 -20.84 -8.89 -6.54
CA GLU A 11 -19.89 -9.34 -5.51
C GLU A 11 -18.73 -8.35 -5.31
N ASP A 12 -18.27 -8.20 -4.08
CA ASP A 12 -17.05 -7.46 -3.74
C ASP A 12 -15.83 -8.31 -4.11
N LEU A 13 -15.15 -7.93 -5.19
CA LEU A 13 -13.95 -8.63 -5.69
C LEU A 13 -12.86 -8.73 -4.61
N ASN A 14 -12.74 -7.73 -3.73
CA ASN A 14 -11.78 -7.77 -2.63
C ASN A 14 -12.22 -8.69 -1.48
N ARG A 15 -13.26 -9.51 -1.66
CA ARG A 15 -13.68 -10.59 -0.75
C ARG A 15 -13.53 -11.97 -1.35
N LYS A 16 -13.04 -12.07 -2.58
CA LYS A 16 -13.02 -13.30 -3.36
C LYS A 16 -11.62 -13.77 -3.73
N TRP A 17 -10.56 -13.10 -3.25
CA TRP A 17 -9.18 -13.42 -3.62
C TRP A 17 -8.70 -14.82 -3.18
N SER A 18 -9.20 -15.33 -2.06
CA SER A 18 -8.81 -16.67 -1.58
C SER A 18 -9.29 -17.79 -2.51
N SER A 19 -10.42 -17.61 -3.20
CA SER A 19 -11.01 -18.57 -4.12
C SER A 19 -11.85 -17.83 -5.18
N PRO A 20 -11.20 -17.18 -6.15
CA PRO A 20 -11.90 -16.49 -7.21
C PRO A 20 -12.49 -17.50 -8.19
N ASP A 21 -13.64 -17.15 -8.77
CA ASP A 21 -14.31 -17.98 -9.77
C ASP A 21 -13.87 -17.46 -11.15
N PRO A 22 -13.40 -18.32 -12.07
CA PRO A 22 -12.87 -17.87 -13.35
C PRO A 22 -13.91 -17.22 -14.27
N LYS A 23 -15.22 -17.48 -14.06
CA LYS A 23 -16.31 -16.88 -14.82
C LYS A 23 -16.86 -15.63 -14.15
N LEU A 24 -17.01 -15.64 -12.82
CA LEU A 24 -17.58 -14.51 -12.07
C LEU A 24 -16.55 -13.46 -11.68
N HIS A 25 -15.29 -13.85 -11.50
CA HIS A 25 -14.18 -13.01 -11.01
C HIS A 25 -12.93 -13.12 -11.91
N PRO A 26 -13.07 -13.02 -13.25
CA PRO A 26 -11.96 -13.28 -14.17
C PRO A 26 -10.74 -12.39 -13.91
N GLU A 27 -10.94 -11.14 -13.48
CA GLU A 27 -9.86 -10.18 -13.23
C GLU A 27 -8.93 -10.65 -12.11
N ILE A 28 -9.50 -10.99 -10.95
CA ILE A 28 -8.71 -11.45 -9.80
C ILE A 28 -8.27 -12.90 -9.96
N PHE A 29 -9.00 -13.72 -10.71
CA PHE A 29 -8.59 -15.08 -11.06
C PHE A 29 -7.28 -15.05 -11.86
N HIS A 30 -7.22 -14.25 -12.93
CA HIS A 30 -6.03 -14.15 -13.77
C HIS A 30 -4.88 -13.39 -13.10
N ALA A 31 -5.15 -12.32 -12.34
CA ALA A 31 -4.12 -11.64 -11.55
C ALA A 31 -3.45 -12.58 -10.55
N ARG A 32 -4.26 -13.44 -9.91
CA ARG A 32 -3.76 -14.50 -9.01
C ARG A 32 -2.94 -15.55 -9.78
N GLY A 33 -3.34 -15.90 -11.00
CA GLY A 33 -2.56 -16.79 -11.88
C GLY A 33 -1.16 -16.25 -12.21
N ILE A 34 -1.01 -14.94 -12.39
CA ILE A 34 0.31 -14.30 -12.59
C ILE A 34 1.17 -14.47 -11.33
N LEU A 35 0.62 -14.23 -10.15
CA LEU A 35 1.32 -14.43 -8.88
C LEU A 35 1.74 -15.90 -8.70
N GLU A 36 0.84 -16.84 -8.98
CA GLU A 36 1.13 -18.29 -8.92
C GLU A 36 2.25 -18.69 -9.89
N TYR A 37 2.24 -18.16 -11.11
CA TYR A 37 3.31 -18.41 -12.07
C TYR A 37 4.66 -17.88 -11.56
N MET A 38 4.69 -16.62 -11.10
CA MET A 38 5.92 -16.01 -10.58
C MET A 38 6.48 -16.79 -9.38
N THR A 39 5.64 -17.16 -8.41
CA THR A 39 6.12 -17.78 -7.17
C THR A 39 6.38 -19.27 -7.30
N HIS A 40 5.50 -20.01 -7.98
CA HIS A 40 5.57 -21.47 -8.01
C HIS A 40 6.34 -22.01 -9.22
N VAL A 41 6.30 -21.31 -10.36
CA VAL A 41 7.02 -21.72 -11.57
C VAL A 41 8.38 -21.03 -11.65
N MET A 42 8.41 -19.69 -11.65
CA MET A 42 9.67 -18.93 -11.75
C MET A 42 10.48 -18.91 -10.45
N LYS A 43 9.90 -19.36 -9.33
CA LYS A 43 10.51 -19.32 -7.99
C LYS A 43 10.95 -17.90 -7.57
N LYS A 44 10.24 -16.88 -8.05
CA LYS A 44 10.51 -15.47 -7.77
C LYS A 44 9.31 -14.83 -7.10
N VAL A 45 9.44 -14.54 -5.81
CA VAL A 45 8.42 -13.81 -5.05
C VAL A 45 8.46 -12.32 -5.43
N PRO A 46 7.33 -11.69 -5.79
CA PRO A 46 7.27 -10.25 -6.00
C PRO A 46 7.80 -9.49 -4.78
N TYR A 47 8.59 -8.43 -5.03
CA TYR A 47 9.19 -7.68 -3.94
C TYR A 47 8.15 -6.85 -3.16
N VAL A 48 7.13 -6.33 -3.87
CA VAL A 48 5.99 -5.56 -3.35
C VAL A 48 4.74 -5.97 -4.10
N TYR A 49 3.61 -6.02 -3.39
CA TYR A 49 2.26 -6.03 -3.94
C TYR A 49 1.47 -4.87 -3.31
N CYS A 50 0.73 -4.11 -4.11
CA CYS A 50 -0.08 -3.01 -3.62
C CYS A 50 -1.44 -2.98 -4.32
N ASP A 51 -2.50 -2.98 -3.52
CA ASP A 51 -3.90 -2.85 -3.92
C ASP A 51 -4.38 -1.42 -3.59
N PHE A 52 -4.76 -0.63 -4.60
CA PHE A 52 -5.08 0.80 -4.43
C PHE A 52 -6.58 1.02 -4.21
N HIS A 53 -6.94 1.71 -3.12
CA HIS A 53 -8.33 1.90 -2.67
C HIS A 53 -8.63 3.36 -2.35
N GLY A 54 -9.92 3.69 -2.40
CA GLY A 54 -10.48 4.93 -1.86
C GLY A 54 -11.19 4.68 -0.53
N HIS A 55 -10.85 5.44 0.51
CA HIS A 55 -11.43 5.30 1.84
C HIS A 55 -12.44 6.42 2.12
N SER A 56 -13.66 6.07 2.50
CA SER A 56 -14.77 7.04 2.63
C SER A 56 -14.84 7.75 3.98
N ASN A 57 -14.16 7.27 5.02
CA ASN A 57 -14.41 7.71 6.40
C ASN A 57 -13.16 8.21 7.15
N THR A 58 -11.96 7.96 6.64
CA THR A 58 -10.70 8.38 7.28
C THR A 58 -9.96 9.28 6.32
N LYS A 59 -9.24 10.26 6.87
CA LYS A 59 -8.47 11.25 6.12
C LYS A 59 -7.09 10.73 5.76
N ASN A 60 -6.38 11.45 4.90
CA ASN A 60 -5.01 11.18 4.43
C ASN A 60 -4.87 9.90 3.56
N CYS A 61 -3.61 9.55 3.27
CA CYS A 61 -3.19 8.35 2.57
C CYS A 61 -2.38 7.46 3.51
N PHE A 62 -2.67 6.16 3.58
CA PHE A 62 -2.00 5.26 4.52
C PHE A 62 -2.05 3.80 4.06
N PHE A 63 -1.17 2.97 4.61
CA PHE A 63 -1.12 1.55 4.30
C PHE A 63 -1.87 0.69 5.30
N TYR A 64 -2.57 -0.27 4.74
CA TYR A 64 -2.95 -1.50 5.39
C TYR A 64 -1.95 -2.58 4.98
N GLY A 65 -1.23 -3.19 5.93
CA GLY A 65 -0.24 -4.26 5.70
C GLY A 65 -0.58 -5.56 6.45
N CYS A 66 0.36 -6.50 6.50
CA CYS A 66 0.20 -7.74 7.26
C CYS A 66 1.36 -7.96 8.21
N SER A 67 1.05 -8.19 9.49
CA SER A 67 2.00 -8.66 10.49
C SER A 67 1.54 -10.00 11.05
N ALA A 68 2.45 -10.96 11.04
CA ALA A 68 2.29 -12.26 11.68
C ALA A 68 1.95 -12.10 13.17
N LYS A 69 2.68 -11.23 13.87
CA LYS A 69 2.47 -10.94 15.30
C LYS A 69 1.12 -10.27 15.63
N LYS A 70 0.48 -9.65 14.63
CA LYS A 70 -0.85 -9.00 14.74
C LYS A 70 -1.95 -9.78 14.02
N SER A 71 -1.73 -11.08 13.78
CA SER A 71 -2.72 -11.96 13.16
C SER A 71 -3.60 -12.65 14.19
N TRP A 72 -4.88 -12.80 13.86
CA TRP A 72 -5.81 -13.61 14.63
C TRP A 72 -5.53 -15.13 14.50
N SER A 73 -4.84 -15.55 13.42
CA SER A 73 -4.58 -16.96 13.12
C SER A 73 -3.33 -17.47 13.86
N ARG A 74 -3.47 -18.56 14.61
CA ARG A 74 -2.35 -19.19 15.34
C ARG A 74 -1.24 -19.68 14.41
N MET A 75 -1.58 -20.05 13.17
CA MET A 75 -0.60 -20.49 12.16
C MET A 75 0.28 -19.34 11.65
N ASP A 76 -0.22 -18.11 11.69
CA ASP A 76 0.57 -16.95 11.31
C ASP A 76 1.52 -16.55 12.43
N LEU A 77 1.09 -16.67 13.69
CA LEU A 77 1.88 -16.28 14.87
C LEU A 77 3.19 -17.07 15.03
N SER A 78 3.29 -18.28 14.46
CA SER A 78 4.53 -19.07 14.47
C SER A 78 5.52 -18.67 13.39
N LYS A 79 5.14 -17.81 12.44
CA LYS A 79 6.01 -17.39 11.34
C LYS A 79 7.05 -16.40 11.85
N TYR A 80 8.29 -16.58 11.40
CA TYR A 80 9.34 -15.59 11.59
C TYR A 80 8.92 -14.27 10.94
N GLU A 81 9.11 -13.17 11.66
CA GLU A 81 8.80 -11.83 11.20
C GLU A 81 9.95 -10.87 11.57
N ASN A 82 10.43 -10.16 10.57
CA ASN A 82 11.29 -9.00 10.75
C ASN A 82 10.51 -7.75 10.29
N GLU A 83 10.34 -6.77 11.17
CA GLU A 83 9.55 -5.58 10.88
C GLU A 83 10.13 -4.74 9.73
N THR A 84 11.45 -4.78 9.50
CA THR A 84 12.06 -4.10 8.35
C THR A 84 11.61 -4.69 7.01
N ASP A 85 11.10 -5.92 6.99
CA ASP A 85 10.61 -6.53 5.76
C ASP A 85 9.37 -5.83 5.20
N PHE A 86 8.57 -5.17 6.05
CA PHE A 86 7.29 -4.57 5.66
C PHE A 86 7.06 -3.13 6.16
N MET A 87 7.93 -2.59 7.02
CA MET A 87 7.77 -1.22 7.53
C MET A 87 8.55 -0.17 6.74
N VAL A 88 9.56 -0.56 5.96
CA VAL A 88 10.46 0.40 5.29
C VAL A 88 9.74 1.27 4.27
N LEU A 89 8.89 0.69 3.42
CA LEU A 89 8.12 1.46 2.43
C LEU A 89 7.22 2.53 3.09
N PRO A 90 6.38 2.18 4.10
CA PRO A 90 5.64 3.17 4.89
C PRO A 90 6.51 4.29 5.48
N ILE A 91 7.70 3.96 6.00
CA ILE A 91 8.61 4.95 6.58
C ILE A 91 9.19 5.87 5.50
N VAL A 92 9.57 5.33 4.34
CA VAL A 92 10.06 6.14 3.22
C VAL A 92 8.96 7.08 2.73
N MET A 93 7.73 6.57 2.56
CA MET A 93 6.59 7.38 2.16
C MET A 93 6.27 8.50 3.17
N GLN A 94 6.38 8.24 4.47
CA GLN A 94 6.20 9.29 5.50
C GLN A 94 7.16 10.46 5.32
N ASN A 95 8.36 10.21 4.81
CA ASN A 95 9.38 11.25 4.64
C ASN A 95 9.21 12.03 3.33
N CYS A 96 8.55 11.48 2.31
CA CYS A 96 8.49 12.08 0.98
C CYS A 96 7.08 12.36 0.43
N CYS A 97 6.03 11.83 1.05
CA CYS A 97 4.64 12.03 0.62
C CYS A 97 3.90 12.90 1.65
N PRO A 98 3.61 14.18 1.35
CA PRO A 98 2.97 15.10 2.29
C PRO A 98 1.60 14.63 2.80
N SER A 99 0.89 13.85 1.98
CA SER A 99 -0.42 13.28 2.33
C SER A 99 -0.35 11.95 3.09
N PHE A 100 0.83 11.39 3.31
CA PHE A 100 0.97 10.06 3.91
C PHE A 100 1.02 10.12 5.43
N SER A 101 0.20 9.30 6.09
CA SER A 101 0.18 9.17 7.56
C SER A 101 0.60 7.77 7.99
N LEU A 102 1.84 7.66 8.46
CA LEU A 102 2.39 6.42 9.02
C LEU A 102 1.63 6.00 10.28
N SER A 103 1.16 6.97 11.07
CA SER A 103 0.41 6.72 12.30
C SER A 103 -0.93 6.02 12.05
N GLN A 104 -1.54 6.25 10.89
CA GLN A 104 -2.80 5.62 10.47
C GLN A 104 -2.61 4.24 9.84
N CYS A 105 -1.36 3.83 9.57
CA CYS A 105 -1.10 2.51 9.01
C CYS A 105 -1.48 1.40 10.00
N SER A 106 -2.06 0.31 9.50
CA SER A 106 -2.42 -0.85 10.32
C SER A 106 -1.99 -2.16 9.67
N TYR A 107 -1.40 -3.04 10.47
CA TYR A 107 -0.85 -4.33 10.04
C TYR A 107 -1.63 -5.51 10.62
N LYS A 108 -2.83 -5.25 11.14
CA LYS A 108 -3.70 -6.29 11.68
C LYS A 108 -4.18 -7.22 10.57
N VAL A 109 -4.10 -8.52 10.83
CA VAL A 109 -4.72 -9.55 10.00
C VAL A 109 -5.95 -10.03 10.75
N GLU A 110 -7.13 -9.71 10.22
CA GLU A 110 -8.44 -9.96 10.85
C GLU A 110 -9.20 -11.07 10.12
N ARG A 111 -10.00 -11.85 10.88
CA ARG A 111 -10.74 -13.01 10.35
C ARG A 111 -11.73 -12.67 9.25
N ASN A 112 -12.38 -11.51 9.34
CA ASN A 112 -13.34 -11.05 8.33
C ASN A 112 -12.68 -10.39 7.11
N ARG A 113 -11.34 -10.35 7.05
CA ARG A 113 -10.56 -9.74 5.96
C ARG A 113 -9.65 -10.75 5.26
N GLU A 114 -9.68 -12.02 5.66
CA GLU A 114 -8.73 -13.02 5.15
C GLU A 114 -8.79 -13.25 3.65
N THR A 115 -9.95 -13.01 3.06
CA THR A 115 -10.21 -13.20 1.63
C THR A 115 -9.92 -11.94 0.80
N THR A 116 -9.32 -10.90 1.41
CA THR A 116 -8.83 -9.73 0.68
C THR A 116 -7.53 -10.03 -0.03
N ALA A 117 -7.23 -9.22 -1.04
CA ALA A 117 -6.05 -9.34 -1.87
C ALA A 117 -4.78 -9.31 -1.02
N ARG A 118 -4.61 -8.25 -0.23
CA ARG A 118 -3.46 -8.04 0.67
C ARG A 118 -3.13 -9.29 1.50
N ILE A 119 -4.13 -9.88 2.17
CA ILE A 119 -3.91 -11.03 3.06
C ILE A 119 -3.68 -12.31 2.27
N THR A 120 -4.44 -12.54 1.20
CA THR A 120 -4.25 -13.71 0.32
C THR A 120 -2.85 -13.70 -0.29
N VAL A 121 -2.39 -12.55 -0.79
CA VAL A 121 -1.08 -12.42 -1.42
C VAL A 121 0.06 -12.60 -0.41
N TRP A 122 -0.10 -12.06 0.80
CA TRP A 122 0.86 -12.26 1.88
C TRP A 122 0.97 -13.73 2.29
N ARG A 123 -0.16 -14.44 2.45
CA ARG A 123 -0.17 -15.84 2.92
C ARG A 123 0.19 -16.85 1.85
N SER A 124 -0.41 -16.75 0.67
CA SER A 124 -0.30 -17.77 -0.38
C SER A 124 0.95 -17.63 -1.23
N TYR A 125 1.48 -16.40 -1.36
CA TYR A 125 2.61 -16.11 -2.24
C TYR A 125 3.86 -15.62 -1.51
N GLY A 126 3.79 -15.44 -0.19
CA GLY A 126 4.94 -15.05 0.64
C GLY A 126 5.43 -13.63 0.40
N VAL A 127 4.64 -12.77 -0.25
CA VAL A 127 4.97 -11.37 -0.47
C VAL A 127 4.88 -10.62 0.86
N LYS A 128 6.03 -10.39 1.49
CA LYS A 128 6.11 -9.72 2.80
C LYS A 128 5.56 -8.29 2.77
N ARG A 129 5.83 -7.58 1.66
CA ARG A 129 5.38 -6.21 1.39
C ARG A 129 4.07 -6.21 0.61
N SER A 130 3.06 -6.83 1.19
CA SER A 130 1.71 -6.87 0.62
C SER A 130 0.86 -5.81 1.32
N TYR A 131 0.42 -4.81 0.56
CA TYR A 131 -0.32 -3.66 1.10
C TYR A 131 -1.63 -3.42 0.38
N THR A 132 -2.55 -2.78 1.09
CA THR A 132 -3.60 -1.95 0.51
C THR A 132 -3.23 -0.50 0.79
N LEU A 133 -3.15 0.35 -0.24
CA LEU A 133 -2.98 1.80 -0.10
C LEU A 133 -4.36 2.44 -0.12
N GLU A 134 -4.75 3.05 0.99
CA GLU A 134 -6.02 3.75 1.11
C GLU A 134 -5.80 5.24 0.88
N THR A 135 -6.61 5.84 0.01
CA THR A 135 -6.63 7.29 -0.25
C THR A 135 -8.00 7.87 0.15
N SER A 136 -8.01 8.85 1.04
CA SER A 136 -9.27 9.42 1.56
C SER A 136 -10.11 10.16 0.53
N TYR A 137 -11.43 9.92 0.52
CA TYR A 137 -12.41 10.83 -0.10
C TYR A 137 -12.67 12.08 0.76
N CYS A 138 -12.42 12.03 2.06
CA CYS A 138 -12.62 13.12 3.02
C CYS A 138 -11.44 14.11 3.10
N GLY A 139 -10.41 13.93 2.26
CA GLY A 139 -9.25 14.82 2.20
C GLY A 139 -8.20 14.58 3.28
N CYS A 140 -7.40 15.62 3.54
CA CYS A 140 -6.31 15.59 4.52
C CYS A 140 -6.66 16.36 5.79
N ASP A 141 -6.22 15.87 6.95
CA ASP A 141 -6.19 16.64 8.21
C ASP A 141 -4.76 16.92 8.71
N GLU A 142 -3.76 16.47 7.97
CA GLU A 142 -2.33 16.64 8.25
C GLU A 142 -1.60 17.28 7.06
N GLY A 143 -0.40 17.80 7.32
CA GLY A 143 0.50 18.30 6.27
C GLY A 143 -0.02 19.51 5.50
N GLN A 144 0.59 19.78 4.34
CA GLN A 144 0.30 20.94 3.51
C GLN A 144 -1.12 20.95 2.91
N TYR A 145 -1.81 19.80 2.91
CA TYR A 145 -3.15 19.66 2.36
C TYR A 145 -4.24 19.62 3.42
N LYS A 146 -3.91 19.90 4.68
CA LYS A 146 -4.87 19.94 5.78
C LYS A 146 -6.07 20.82 5.42
N GLY A 147 -7.27 20.23 5.49
CA GLY A 147 -8.54 20.88 5.19
C GLY A 147 -9.00 20.76 3.73
N PHE A 148 -8.21 20.16 2.84
CA PHE A 148 -8.53 20.01 1.42
C PHE A 148 -8.80 18.55 1.02
N HIS A 149 -9.70 18.34 0.07
CA HIS A 149 -9.93 17.04 -0.56
C HIS A 149 -8.81 16.68 -1.54
N PHE A 150 -8.61 15.38 -1.80
CA PHE A 150 -7.71 14.94 -2.84
C PHE A 150 -8.31 15.22 -4.22
N GLY A 151 -7.63 16.08 -4.99
CA GLY A 151 -7.84 16.21 -6.42
C GLY A 151 -6.91 15.28 -7.22
N ILE A 152 -7.05 15.31 -8.55
CA ILE A 152 -6.21 14.53 -9.47
C ILE A 152 -4.72 14.83 -9.24
N ARG A 153 -4.37 16.10 -8.98
CA ARG A 153 -2.98 16.51 -8.70
C ARG A 153 -2.40 15.80 -7.48
N GLN A 154 -3.13 15.75 -6.37
CA GLN A 154 -2.67 15.07 -5.14
C GLN A 154 -2.60 13.56 -5.33
N LEU A 155 -3.57 12.95 -6.03
CA LEU A 155 -3.52 11.52 -6.35
C LEU A 155 -2.30 11.16 -7.22
N LYS A 156 -1.96 12.02 -8.20
CA LYS A 156 -0.73 11.87 -9.00
C LYS A 156 0.54 12.07 -8.15
N GLU A 157 0.55 13.00 -7.20
CA GLU A 157 1.67 13.18 -6.27
C GLU A 157 1.87 11.94 -5.38
N ILE A 158 0.79 11.37 -4.84
CA ILE A 158 0.83 10.11 -4.07
C ILE A 158 1.41 8.98 -4.94
N GLY A 159 0.94 8.83 -6.20
CA GLY A 159 1.47 7.84 -7.13
C GLY A 159 2.96 8.04 -7.45
N SER A 160 3.37 9.29 -7.70
CA SER A 160 4.77 9.64 -7.98
C SER A 160 5.68 9.33 -6.79
N THR A 161 5.30 9.77 -5.60
CA THR A 161 6.06 9.52 -4.36
C THR A 161 6.09 8.04 -3.98
N PHE A 162 5.03 7.27 -4.27
CA PHE A 162 5.04 5.81 -4.16
C PHE A 162 6.09 5.18 -5.08
N CYS A 163 6.14 5.56 -6.36
CA CYS A 163 7.15 5.06 -7.31
C CYS A 163 8.59 5.42 -6.88
N MET A 164 8.83 6.65 -6.43
CA MET A 164 10.13 7.08 -5.90
C MET A 164 10.52 6.32 -4.62
N SER A 165 9.53 5.99 -3.78
CA SER A 165 9.76 5.16 -2.60
C SER A 165 10.14 3.74 -2.98
N LEU A 166 9.51 3.17 -4.03
CA LEU A 166 9.87 1.84 -4.54
C LEU A 166 11.29 1.79 -5.10
N SER A 167 11.74 2.82 -5.82
CA SER A 167 13.08 2.82 -6.44
C SER A 167 14.21 2.81 -5.42
N SER A 168 14.00 3.35 -4.22
CA SER A 168 14.98 3.37 -3.13
C SER A 168 14.80 2.24 -2.11
N LEU A 169 13.69 1.50 -2.19
CA LEU A 169 13.24 0.60 -1.13
C LEU A 169 14.24 -0.52 -0.78
N GLU A 170 14.89 -1.10 -1.78
CA GLU A 170 15.85 -2.18 -1.54
C GLU A 170 17.08 -1.67 -0.77
N GLU A 171 17.64 -0.54 -1.20
CA GLU A 171 18.79 0.08 -0.56
C GLU A 171 18.45 0.53 0.86
N GLU A 172 17.30 1.18 1.05
CA GLU A 172 16.81 1.61 2.38
C GLU A 172 16.54 0.42 3.31
N THR A 173 16.03 -0.70 2.77
CA THR A 173 15.86 -1.93 3.56
C THR A 173 17.22 -2.45 4.04
N LYS A 174 18.23 -2.51 3.16
CA LYS A 174 19.58 -2.98 3.52
C LYS A 174 20.24 -2.06 4.54
N LYS A 175 20.20 -0.75 4.32
CA LYS A 175 20.71 0.26 5.27
C LYS A 175 20.10 0.08 6.65
N ARG A 176 18.77 0.00 6.73
CA ARG A 176 18.05 -0.14 8.00
C ARG A 176 18.29 -1.48 8.68
N ALA A 177 18.45 -2.57 7.93
CA ALA A 177 18.79 -3.87 8.50
C ALA A 177 20.15 -3.85 9.24
N ASN A 178 21.10 -3.02 8.78
CA ASN A 178 22.42 -2.85 9.39
C ASN A 178 22.42 -1.94 10.63
N LEU A 179 21.32 -1.24 10.92
CA LEU A 179 21.21 -0.40 12.12
C LEU A 179 20.93 -1.25 13.37
N PRO A 180 21.27 -0.72 14.57
CA PRO A 180 20.80 -1.26 15.84
C PRO A 180 19.28 -1.41 15.84
N ALA A 181 18.76 -2.45 16.49
CA ALA A 181 17.33 -2.81 16.47
C ALA A 181 16.40 -1.63 16.82
N SER A 182 16.79 -0.80 17.80
CA SER A 182 16.05 0.39 18.24
C SER A 182 15.88 1.46 17.16
N ASN A 183 16.74 1.47 16.14
CA ASN A 183 16.83 2.56 15.16
C ASN A 183 16.33 2.13 13.77
N ARG A 184 16.02 0.86 13.54
CA ARG A 184 15.67 0.35 12.20
C ARG A 184 14.40 0.97 11.64
N LEU A 185 13.46 1.33 12.53
CA LEU A 185 12.14 1.85 12.18
C LEU A 185 11.96 3.34 12.44
N SER A 186 13.03 4.08 12.77
CA SER A 186 12.91 5.51 12.98
C SER A 186 12.55 6.24 11.68
N THR A 187 11.64 7.20 11.79
CA THR A 187 11.41 8.22 10.75
C THR A 187 12.55 9.23 10.80
N ILE A 188 12.96 9.75 9.65
CA ILE A 188 13.86 10.90 9.64
C ILE A 188 12.98 12.08 10.04
N THR A 189 13.24 12.69 11.20
CA THR A 189 12.64 14.00 11.52
C THR A 189 13.13 14.98 10.46
N PRO A 190 12.24 15.65 9.70
CA PRO A 190 12.67 16.69 8.79
C PRO A 190 13.38 17.78 9.61
N SER A 191 14.66 18.03 9.32
CA SER A 191 15.23 19.33 9.67
C SER A 191 14.40 20.38 8.93
N SER A 192 14.15 21.53 9.57
CA SER A 192 13.27 22.63 9.13
C SER A 192 13.72 23.38 7.85
N SER A 193 14.24 22.67 6.85
CA SER A 193 14.83 23.22 5.64
C SER A 193 14.62 22.31 4.43
N SER A 194 13.37 22.08 4.02
CA SER A 194 13.08 21.64 2.65
C SER A 194 12.44 22.79 1.89
N LYS A 195 13.23 23.37 0.98
CA LYS A 195 12.73 24.33 -0.01
C LYS A 195 11.62 23.67 -0.82
N SER A 196 10.52 24.39 -1.00
CA SER A 196 9.49 24.04 -1.98
C SER A 196 10.13 23.89 -3.35
N MET A 197 9.93 22.74 -3.99
CA MET A 197 10.14 22.61 -5.43
C MET A 197 8.86 23.08 -6.11
N ASP A 198 8.91 24.29 -6.63
CA ASP A 198 7.86 24.81 -7.50
C ASP A 198 7.90 24.03 -8.82
N PHE A 199 6.81 23.31 -9.12
CA PHE A 199 6.58 22.74 -10.43
C PHE A 199 6.05 23.83 -11.35
N VAL A 200 6.76 24.08 -12.45
CA VAL A 200 6.34 24.96 -13.54
C VAL A 200 5.14 24.30 -14.22
N ASP A 201 4.00 24.98 -14.22
CA ASP A 201 2.84 24.60 -15.02
C ASP A 201 3.18 24.84 -16.50
N GLU A 202 3.24 23.79 -17.31
CA GLU A 202 3.10 23.92 -18.77
C GLU A 202 1.61 24.07 -19.08
N GLU A 203 1.16 25.32 -19.22
CA GLU A 203 -0.13 25.61 -19.85
C GLU A 203 -0.07 25.19 -21.32
N GLN A 204 -0.90 24.20 -21.66
CA GLN A 204 -1.25 23.85 -23.01
C GLN A 204 -2.06 25.02 -23.60
N SER A 205 -1.45 25.75 -24.53
CA SER A 205 -2.16 26.72 -25.36
C SER A 205 -2.82 25.99 -26.52
N ASP A 206 -4.13 25.78 -26.41
CA ASP A 206 -4.99 25.61 -27.57
C ASP A 206 -4.95 26.91 -28.37
N SER A 207 -4.60 26.81 -29.66
CA SER A 207 -4.86 27.86 -30.65
C SER A 207 -5.64 27.25 -31.80
N ASP A 208 -6.72 27.96 -32.14
CA ASP A 208 -7.77 27.65 -33.11
C ASP A 208 -7.28 27.28 -34.53
#